data_AF-A0A354WN36-F1
#
_entry.id   AF-A0A354WN36-F1
#
_cell.length_a   1.000
_cell.length_b   1.000
_cell.length_c   1.000
_cell.angle_alpha   90.00
_cell.angle_beta   90.00
_cell.angle_gamma   90.00
#
_symmetry.space_group_name_H-M   'P 1'
#
loop_
_entity.id
_entity.type
_entity.pdbx_description
1 polymer ?
#
loop_
_entity_poly.entity_id
_entity_poly.type
_entity_poly.pdbx_seq_one_letter_code
_entity_poly.pdbx_strand_id
1 'polypeptide(L)' 'MKILVINGPNLNMLGIREPGIYGKNTFADLLRLLDETASAEGL' A
#
# COMPACT_ATOMS: atom_id res chain seq x y z
N MET A 1 -19.11 0.35 -0.25
CA MET A 1 -18.86 -0.07 -1.67
C MET A 1 -17.87 -1.23 -1.64
N LYS A 2 -17.64 -2.01 -2.71
CA LYS A 2 -16.56 -3.02 -2.69
C LYS A 2 -15.51 -2.71 -3.74
N ILE A 3 -14.30 -2.43 -3.28
CA ILE A 3 -13.12 -2.17 -4.13
C ILE A 3 -12.12 -3.31 -3.92
N LEU A 4 -11.53 -3.79 -5.01
CA LEU A 4 -10.42 -4.74 -4.98
C LEU A 4 -9.17 -4.02 -5.52
N VAL A 5 -8.12 -3.96 -4.69
CA VAL A 5 -6.80 -3.47 -5.11
C VAL A 5 -5.91 -4.69 -5.37
N ILE A 6 -5.45 -4.82 -6.61
CA ILE A 6 -4.57 -5.92 -7.03
C ILE A 6 -3.14 -5.39 -7.15
N ASN A 7 -2.23 -5.98 -6.38
CA ASN A 7 -0.81 -5.66 -6.42
C ASN A 7 -0.06 -6.69 -7.25
N GLY A 8 0.83 -6.21 -8.12
CA GLY A 8 1.69 -7.05 -8.95
C GLY A 8 2.78 -7.78 -8.15
N PRO A 9 3.56 -8.64 -8.82
CA PRO A 9 4.65 -9.36 -8.18
C PRO A 9 5.65 -8.38 -7.55
N ASN A 10 6.24 -8.79 -6.42
CA ASN A 10 7.29 -8.09 -5.68
C ASN A 10 6.88 -6.78 -4.99
N LEU A 11 5.63 -6.34 -5.05
CA LEU A 11 5.19 -5.14 -4.34
C LEU A 11 5.23 -5.32 -2.80
N ASN A 12 5.22 -6.58 -2.35
CA ASN A 12 5.47 -6.94 -0.95
C ASN A 12 6.90 -6.59 -0.47
N MET A 13 7.82 -6.20 -1.36
CA MET A 13 9.18 -5.78 -1.02
C MET A 13 9.33 -4.26 -0.77
N LEU A 14 8.24 -3.49 -0.80
CA LEU A 14 8.28 -2.07 -0.42
C LEU A 14 8.91 -1.89 0.98
N GLY A 15 9.74 -0.85 1.12
CA GLY A 15 10.52 -0.58 2.32
C GLY A 15 11.80 -1.43 2.47
N ILE A 16 11.98 -2.47 1.66
CA ILE A 16 13.18 -3.33 1.65
C ILE A 16 14.06 -3.01 0.43
N ARG A 17 13.46 -3.02 -0.76
CA ARG A 17 14.19 -2.81 -2.02
C ARG A 17 14.35 -1.32 -2.31
N GLU A 18 15.58 -0.92 -2.64
CA GLU A 18 15.96 0.41 -3.15
C GLU A 18 15.17 1.57 -2.49
N PRO A 19 15.26 1.80 -1.16
CA PRO A 19 14.41 2.77 -0.46
C PRO A 19 14.57 4.23 -0.93
N GLY A 20 15.68 4.57 -1.58
CA GLY A 20 15.88 5.87 -2.23
C GLY A 20 15.01 6.08 -3.47
N ILE A 21 14.49 4.99 -4.06
CA ILE A 21 13.63 5.01 -5.25
C ILE A 21 12.16 4.78 -4.84
N TYR A 22 11.90 3.74 -4.03
CA TYR A 22 10.53 3.32 -3.70
C TYR A 22 10.01 3.88 -2.37
N GLY A 23 10.83 4.66 -1.66
CA GLY A 23 10.51 5.16 -0.33
C GLY A 23 10.77 4.11 0.76
N LYS A 24 10.61 4.56 2.01
CA LYS A 24 10.86 3.74 3.20
C LYS A 24 9.61 3.01 3.71
N ASN A 25 8.44 3.38 3.19
CA ASN A 25 7.18 2.80 3.61
C ASN A 25 7.11 1.34 3.16
N THR A 26 6.60 0.49 4.04
CA THR A 26 6.47 -0.94 3.82
C THR A 26 5.19 -1.28 3.07
N PHE A 27 5.09 -2.53 2.62
CA PHE A 27 3.82 -3.04 2.09
C PHE A 27 2.69 -2.98 3.12
N ALA A 28 2.98 -3.18 4.41
CA ALA A 28 1.99 -3.05 5.48
C ALA A 28 1.51 -1.60 5.64
N ASP A 29 2.39 -0.62 5.39
CA ASP A 29 2.01 0.79 5.43
C ASP A 29 1.10 1.16 4.25
N LEU A 30 1.35 0.58 3.07
CA LEU A 30 0.45 0.72 1.92
C LEU A 30 -0.94 0.17 2.24
N LEU A 31 -1.05 -1.02 2.84
CA LEU A 31 -2.34 -1.60 3.20
C LEU A 31 -3.10 -0.71 4.20
N ARG A 32 -2.40 -0.20 5.22
CA ARG A 32 -3.01 0.72 6.21
C ARG A 32 -3.51 2.00 5.55
N LEU A 33 -2.73 2.57 4.63
CA LEU A 33 -3.13 3.76 3.88
C LEU A 33 -4.43 3.51 3.10
N LEU A 34 -4.56 2.35 2.44
CA LEU A 34 -5.77 2.00 1.70
C LEU A 34 -6.99 1.93 2.61
N ASP A 35 -6.87 1.26 3.77
CA ASP A 35 -7.96 1.13 4.74
C ASP A 35 -8.35 2.49 5.34
N GLU A 36 -7.38 3.30 5.74
CA GLU A 36 -7.61 4.64 6.28
C GLU A 36 -8.29 5.55 5.23
N THR A 37 -7.84 5.50 3.98
CA THR A 37 -8.42 6.30 2.88
C THR A 37 -9.84 5.86 2.59
N ALA A 38 -10.09 4.55 2.47
CA ALA A 38 -11.43 4.03 2.23
C ALA A 38 -12.39 4.44 3.35
N SER A 39 -11.96 4.33 4.61
CA SER A 39 -12.76 4.75 5.76
C SER A 39 -13.05 6.26 5.76
N ALA A 40 -12.08 7.10 5.38
CA ALA A 40 -12.26 8.55 5.33
C ALA A 40 -13.25 8.99 4.24
N GLU A 41 -13.28 8.28 3.12
CA GLU A 41 -14.19 8.52 1.99
C GLU A 41 -15.57 7.82 2.17
N GLY A 42 -15.78 7.13 3.30
CA GLY A 42 -17.04 6.44 3.61
C GLY A 42 -17.29 5.20 2.74
N LEU A 43 -16.22 4.54 2.28
CA LEU A 43 -16.28 3.40 1.36
C LEU A 43 -16.40 2.04 2.05
#